data_AF-X1RU90-F1
#
_entry.id   AF-X1RU90-F1
#
_cell.length_a   1.000
_cell.length_b   1.000
_cell.length_c   1.000
_cell.angle_alpha   90.00
_cell.angle_beta   90.00
_cell.angle_gamma   90.00
#
_symmetry.space_group_name_H-M   'P 1'
#
loop_
_entity.id
_entity.type
_entity.pdbx_description
1 polymer ?
#
loop_
_entity_poly.entity_id
_entity_poly.type
_entity_poly.pdbx_seq_one_letter_code
_entity_poly.pdbx_strand_id
1 'polypeptide(L)'
;EGLIKPDVVFYGVRVLTASSKSDSAFVIKSGTSFSTPYVTGLGALGAELLVRKYGEIGIITNEVECIEEVQKAWKEVAPPGRLTVKPEGYSVAVKDCDYGHGMPLGSLIAQAISPVVDISTITEMVVPIMGLGMVGMMMAGMAKGMK
;
A
#
# COMPACT_ATOMS: atom_id res chain seq x y z
N GLU A 1 12.01 15.73 25.26
CA GLU A 1 12.84 14.55 24.93
C GLU A 1 11.93 13.32 24.84
N GLY A 2 12.23 12.34 23.98
CA GLY A 2 11.48 11.06 23.95
C GLY A 2 10.84 10.64 22.61
N LEU A 3 11.11 11.32 21.50
CA LEU A 3 10.69 10.83 20.18
C LEU A 3 11.62 9.69 19.74
N ILE A 4 11.10 8.46 19.75
CA ILE A 4 11.76 7.31 19.15
C ILE A 4 12.00 7.62 17.66
N LYS A 5 13.25 7.53 17.22
CA LYS A 5 13.72 7.75 15.84
C LYS A 5 14.57 6.55 15.41
N PRO A 6 14.63 6.20 14.11
CA PRO A 6 13.99 6.87 12.97
C PRO A 6 12.48 6.58 12.86
N ASP A 7 11.79 7.20 11.90
CA ASP A 7 10.38 6.88 11.61
C ASP A 7 10.28 5.61 10.75
N VAL A 8 11.13 5.49 9.73
CA VAL A 8 11.27 4.31 8.85
C VAL A 8 12.72 4.10 8.49
N VAL A 9 13.03 2.92 7.96
CA VAL A 9 14.35 2.63 7.41
C VAL A 9 14.27 2.20 5.94
N PHE A 10 15.31 2.55 5.19
CA PHE A 10 15.54 2.06 3.83
C PHE A 10 17.00 1.64 3.69
N TYR A 11 17.29 0.82 2.69
CA TYR A 11 18.65 0.41 2.39
C TYR A 11 19.54 1.64 2.14
N GLY A 12 20.72 1.65 2.75
CA GLY A 12 21.64 2.80 2.70
C GLY A 12 23.11 2.40 2.72
N VAL A 13 23.41 1.13 2.42
CA VAL A 13 24.75 0.56 2.54
C VAL A 13 25.17 -0.01 1.19
N ARG A 14 26.29 0.46 0.63
CA ARG A 14 26.81 -0.01 -0.66
C ARG A 14 25.80 0.15 -1.81
N VAL A 15 25.13 1.29 -1.86
CA VAL A 15 24.22 1.68 -2.94
C VAL A 15 25.04 2.10 -4.17
N LEU A 16 24.74 1.53 -5.34
CA LEU A 16 25.28 1.99 -6.61
C LEU A 16 24.52 3.26 -7.04
N THR A 17 25.23 4.37 -7.14
CA THR A 17 24.65 5.67 -7.52
C THR A 17 25.37 6.26 -8.71
N ALA A 18 24.72 7.19 -9.41
CA ALA A 18 25.40 8.03 -10.38
C ALA A 18 26.59 8.77 -9.73
N SER A 19 27.64 9.01 -10.51
CA SER A 19 28.85 9.70 -10.08
C SER A 19 29.02 10.99 -10.87
N SER A 20 29.48 12.05 -10.21
CA SER A 20 29.81 13.31 -10.88
C SER A 20 31.09 13.27 -11.75
N LYS A 21 31.71 12.09 -11.92
CA LYS A 21 32.93 11.92 -12.73
C LYS A 21 32.67 11.98 -14.23
N SER A 22 31.51 11.50 -14.69
CA SER A 22 31.03 11.59 -16.08
C SER A 22 29.55 11.17 -16.16
N ASP A 23 28.89 11.45 -17.28
CA ASP A 23 27.46 11.15 -17.50
C ASP A 23 27.11 9.65 -17.41
N SER A 24 28.09 8.78 -17.62
CA SER A 24 27.93 7.32 -17.55
C SER A 24 28.60 6.68 -16.34
N ALA A 25 29.20 7.48 -15.44
CA ALA A 25 29.93 6.97 -14.30
C ALA A 25 29.02 6.61 -13.13
N PHE A 26 29.38 5.53 -12.44
CA PHE A 26 28.74 5.09 -11.20
C PHE A 26 29.75 5.01 -10.06
N VAL A 27 29.25 5.10 -8.83
CA VAL A 27 30.04 4.97 -7.61
C VAL A 27 29.23 4.27 -6.53
N ILE A 28 29.88 3.47 -5.70
CA ILE A 28 29.26 2.83 -4.54
C ILE A 28 29.36 3.78 -3.34
N LYS A 29 28.24 4.04 -2.68
CA LYS A 29 28.15 4.91 -1.50
C LYS A 29 27.33 4.28 -0.38
N SER A 30 27.49 4.81 0.82
CA SER A 30 26.74 4.43 2.02
C SER A 30 26.39 5.67 2.84
N GLY A 31 25.31 5.58 3.61
CA GLY A 31 24.84 6.62 4.53
C GLY A 31 23.33 6.81 4.44
N THR A 32 22.74 7.38 5.49
CA THR A 32 21.30 7.68 5.55
C THR A 32 20.86 8.67 4.46
N SER A 33 21.77 9.54 4.00
CA SER A 33 21.53 10.41 2.82
C SER A 33 21.20 9.62 1.55
N PHE A 34 21.66 8.37 1.43
CA PHE A 34 21.32 7.48 0.31
C PHE A 34 20.04 6.69 0.56
N SER A 35 19.59 6.57 1.82
CA SER A 35 18.26 6.05 2.16
C SER A 35 17.15 7.07 1.87
N THR A 36 17.41 8.37 2.05
CA THR A 36 16.45 9.47 1.83
C THR A 36 15.75 9.44 0.46
N PRO A 37 16.44 9.35 -0.69
CA PRO A 37 15.78 9.35 -1.99
C PRO A 37 14.80 8.19 -2.19
N TYR A 38 14.99 7.05 -1.50
CA TYR A 38 14.00 5.96 -1.54
C TYR A 38 12.70 6.34 -0.84
N VAL A 39 12.79 6.97 0.34
CA VAL A 39 11.61 7.48 1.07
C VAL A 39 10.89 8.54 0.24
N THR A 40 11.64 9.48 -0.34
CA THR A 40 11.09 10.55 -1.19
C THR A 40 10.41 9.97 -2.44
N GLY A 41 11.03 8.99 -3.10
CA GLY A 41 10.44 8.30 -4.24
C GLY A 41 9.14 7.58 -3.89
N LEU A 42 9.08 6.93 -2.72
CA LEU A 42 7.85 6.31 -2.23
C LEU A 42 6.75 7.36 -1.99
N GLY A 43 7.08 8.47 -1.36
CA GLY A 43 6.14 9.57 -1.12
C GLY A 43 5.60 10.17 -2.43
N ALA A 44 6.47 10.37 -3.43
CA ALA A 44 6.09 10.88 -4.74
C ALA A 44 5.17 9.91 -5.51
N LEU A 45 5.43 8.60 -5.45
CA LEU A 45 4.53 7.60 -6.03
C LEU A 45 3.17 7.56 -5.31
N GLY A 46 3.15 7.72 -3.99
CA GLY A 46 1.92 7.86 -3.22
C GLY A 46 1.12 9.09 -3.64
N ALA A 47 1.80 10.23 -3.84
CA ALA A 47 1.18 11.46 -4.29
C ALA A 47 0.55 11.30 -5.68
N GLU A 48 1.29 10.72 -6.63
CA GLU A 48 0.78 10.40 -7.97
C GLU A 48 -0.47 9.51 -7.91
N LEU A 49 -0.48 8.48 -7.05
CA LEU A 49 -1.66 7.63 -6.85
C LEU A 49 -2.87 8.43 -6.35
N LEU A 50 -2.68 9.32 -5.38
CA LEU A 50 -3.76 10.14 -4.85
C LEU A 50 -4.32 11.09 -5.89
N VAL A 51 -3.46 11.74 -6.70
CA VAL A 51 -3.90 12.60 -7.81
C VAL A 51 -4.75 11.80 -8.81
N ARG A 52 -4.32 10.60 -9.19
CA ARG A 52 -5.09 9.76 -10.12
C ARG A 52 -6.45 9.33 -9.58
N LYS A 53 -6.56 9.13 -8.26
CA LYS A 53 -7.80 8.66 -7.62
C LYS A 53 -8.76 9.79 -7.25
N TYR A 54 -8.24 10.94 -6.85
CA TYR A 54 -9.01 12.02 -6.23
C TYR A 54 -8.96 13.34 -7.01
N GLY A 55 -8.06 13.47 -7.99
CA GLY A 55 -7.90 14.68 -8.80
C GLY A 55 -9.10 14.94 -9.71
N GLU A 56 -9.67 13.92 -10.34
CA GLU A 56 -10.84 14.06 -11.23
C GLU A 56 -12.11 14.52 -10.50
N ILE A 57 -12.20 14.23 -9.20
CA ILE A 57 -13.32 14.61 -8.33
C ILE A 57 -13.06 15.89 -7.53
N GLY A 58 -11.94 16.59 -7.82
CA GLY A 58 -11.63 17.90 -7.25
C GLY A 58 -11.30 17.90 -5.76
N ILE A 59 -10.94 16.75 -5.18
CA ILE A 59 -10.64 16.63 -3.74
C ILE A 59 -9.18 17.00 -3.43
N ILE A 60 -8.26 16.72 -4.35
CA ILE A 60 -6.85 17.12 -4.22
C ILE A 60 -6.53 18.01 -5.42
N THR A 61 -6.29 19.30 -5.15
CA THR A 61 -6.22 20.34 -6.19
C THR A 61 -4.83 20.95 -6.35
N ASN A 62 -3.93 20.69 -5.40
CA ASN A 62 -2.55 21.18 -5.45
C ASN A 62 -1.53 20.18 -4.86
N GLU A 63 -0.26 20.40 -5.19
CA GLU A 63 0.86 19.54 -4.77
C GLU A 63 1.04 19.48 -3.25
N VAL A 64 0.80 20.60 -2.55
CA VAL A 64 0.96 20.69 -1.10
C VAL A 64 -0.05 19.81 -0.37
N GLU A 65 -1.33 19.88 -0.76
CA GLU A 65 -2.39 19.00 -0.28
C GLU A 65 -2.02 17.53 -0.49
N CYS A 66 -1.49 17.20 -1.66
CA CYS A 66 -1.09 15.84 -1.98
C CYS A 66 0.01 15.32 -1.04
N ILE A 67 1.04 16.12 -0.79
CA ILE A 67 2.12 15.78 0.14
C ILE A 67 1.59 15.62 1.56
N GLU A 68 0.71 16.51 2.02
CA GLU A 68 0.11 16.42 3.35
C GLU A 68 -0.75 15.16 3.51
N GLU A 69 -1.56 14.83 2.52
CA GLU A 69 -2.39 13.62 2.54
C GLU A 69 -1.55 12.34 2.51
N VAL A 70 -0.46 12.30 1.73
CA VAL A 70 0.50 11.17 1.79
C VAL A 70 1.12 11.04 3.17
N GLN A 71 1.48 12.16 3.81
CA GLN A 71 2.04 12.14 5.17
C GLN A 71 1.02 11.70 6.23
N LYS A 72 -0.25 12.10 6.10
CA LYS A 72 -1.35 11.65 6.97
C LYS A 72 -1.60 10.16 6.78
N ALA A 73 -1.77 9.70 5.54
CA ALA A 73 -1.92 8.29 5.22
C ALA A 73 -0.75 7.46 5.75
N TRP A 74 0.48 7.98 5.67
CA TRP A 74 1.63 7.32 6.28
C TRP A 74 1.48 7.17 7.80
N LYS A 75 1.06 8.23 8.50
CA LYS A 75 0.85 8.20 9.97
C LYS A 75 -0.30 7.28 10.40
N GLU A 76 -1.31 7.08 9.56
CA GLU A 76 -2.47 6.26 9.88
C GLU A 76 -2.27 4.78 9.52
N VAL A 77 -1.50 4.49 8.47
CA VAL A 77 -1.34 3.13 7.93
C VAL A 77 -0.02 2.47 8.37
N ALA A 78 1.03 3.25 8.66
CA ALA A 78 2.30 2.71 9.18
C ALA A 78 2.18 2.09 10.59
N PRO A 79 1.42 2.64 11.56
CA PRO A 79 0.99 1.90 12.74
C PRO A 79 -0.28 1.11 12.38
N PRO A 80 -0.35 -0.23 12.43
CA PRO A 80 0.36 -1.20 13.28
C PRO A 80 1.37 -2.10 12.54
N GLY A 81 2.20 -1.56 11.65
CA GLY A 81 3.16 -2.33 10.85
C GLY A 81 2.55 -2.99 9.61
N ARG A 82 1.41 -2.48 9.11
CA ARG A 82 0.72 -3.06 7.93
C ARG A 82 1.51 -2.90 6.63
N LEU A 83 2.35 -1.88 6.54
CA LEU A 83 3.07 -1.53 5.32
C LEU A 83 4.56 -1.86 5.38
N THR A 84 5.06 -2.24 6.55
CA THR A 84 6.47 -2.31 6.85
C THR A 84 6.88 -3.70 7.30
N VAL A 85 8.16 -4.02 7.10
CA VAL A 85 8.77 -5.23 7.62
C VAL A 85 9.94 -4.89 8.53
N LYS A 86 10.22 -5.79 9.48
CA LYS A 86 11.39 -5.76 10.33
C LYS A 86 12.07 -7.12 10.34
N PRO A 87 13.37 -7.18 10.70
CA PRO A 87 14.06 -8.46 10.91
C PRO A 87 13.41 -9.29 12.02
N GLU A 88 13.76 -10.58 12.03
CA GLU A 88 13.34 -11.51 13.09
C GLU A 88 13.78 -10.98 14.48
N GLY A 89 12.90 -11.14 15.48
CA GLY A 89 13.11 -10.63 16.83
C GLY A 89 12.58 -9.21 17.07
N TYR A 90 12.18 -8.48 16.01
CA TYR A 90 11.59 -7.14 16.14
C TYR A 90 10.09 -7.15 15.89
N SER A 91 9.34 -6.43 16.72
CA SER A 91 7.89 -6.26 16.52
C SER A 91 7.60 -5.13 15.53
N VAL A 92 6.89 -5.44 14.44
CA VAL A 92 6.40 -4.44 13.48
C VAL A 92 5.34 -3.51 14.06
N ALA A 93 4.64 -3.94 15.12
CA ALA A 93 3.60 -3.16 15.78
C ALA A 93 4.16 -2.06 16.70
N VAL A 94 5.42 -2.20 17.14
CA VAL A 94 6.06 -1.29 18.10
C VAL A 94 7.17 -0.53 17.40
N LYS A 95 7.20 0.80 17.54
CA LYS A 95 8.30 1.62 17.02
C LYS A 95 9.54 1.46 17.90
N ASP A 96 10.70 1.24 17.31
CA ASP A 96 11.98 1.11 18.03
C ASP A 96 13.07 2.05 17.48
N CYS A 97 14.21 2.10 18.17
CA CYS A 97 15.31 3.01 17.84
C CYS A 97 16.21 2.53 16.69
N ASP A 98 16.09 1.27 16.26
CA ASP A 98 16.95 0.66 15.24
C ASP A 98 16.27 0.71 13.86
N TYR A 99 14.99 0.35 13.80
CA TYR A 99 14.20 0.16 12.60
C TYR A 99 13.00 1.13 12.51
N GLY A 100 12.69 1.89 13.55
CA GLY A 100 11.50 2.74 13.57
C GLY A 100 10.23 1.89 13.44
N HIS A 101 9.37 2.19 12.45
CA HIS A 101 8.24 1.33 12.07
C HIS A 101 8.65 0.17 11.15
N GLY A 102 9.88 0.14 10.65
CA GLY A 102 10.41 -0.86 9.72
C GLY A 102 10.64 -0.30 8.32
N MET A 103 10.90 -1.21 7.37
CA MET A 103 11.09 -0.89 5.95
C MET A 103 9.77 -1.04 5.18
N PRO A 104 9.28 0.02 4.50
CA PRO A 104 8.10 -0.08 3.66
C PRO A 104 8.29 -1.04 2.49
N LEU A 105 7.32 -1.90 2.21
CA LEU A 105 7.33 -2.79 1.05
C LEU A 105 6.20 -2.47 0.09
N GLY A 106 6.53 -2.31 -1.19
CA GLY A 106 5.55 -2.03 -2.25
C GLY A 106 4.45 -3.08 -2.35
N SER A 107 4.76 -4.36 -2.08
CA SER A 107 3.76 -5.44 -2.05
C SER A 107 2.73 -5.28 -0.92
N LEU A 108 3.16 -4.87 0.27
CA LEU A 108 2.26 -4.62 1.40
C LEU A 108 1.44 -3.36 1.19
N ILE A 109 2.04 -2.33 0.60
CA ILE A 109 1.33 -1.11 0.19
C ILE A 109 0.26 -1.44 -0.85
N ALA A 110 0.60 -2.21 -1.88
CA ALA A 110 -0.36 -2.65 -2.90
C ALA A 110 -1.52 -3.46 -2.30
N GLN A 111 -1.25 -4.35 -1.34
CA GLN A 111 -2.28 -5.10 -0.63
C GLN A 111 -3.20 -4.19 0.20
N ALA A 112 -2.63 -3.19 0.87
CA ALA A 112 -3.40 -2.26 1.70
C ALA A 112 -4.31 -1.31 0.90
N ILE A 113 -3.92 -0.97 -0.34
CA ILE A 113 -4.73 -0.11 -1.23
C ILE A 113 -5.65 -0.89 -2.16
N SER A 114 -5.49 -2.21 -2.26
CA SER A 114 -6.35 -3.05 -3.09
C SER A 114 -7.78 -2.99 -2.55
N PRO A 115 -8.80 -2.84 -3.42
CA PRO A 115 -10.18 -2.86 -2.97
C PRO A 115 -10.45 -4.20 -2.28
N VAL A 116 -10.90 -4.13 -1.02
CA VAL A 116 -11.42 -5.30 -0.33
C VAL A 116 -12.65 -5.72 -1.11
N VAL A 117 -12.56 -6.84 -1.83
CA VAL A 117 -13.73 -7.46 -2.42
C VAL A 117 -14.57 -7.95 -1.25
N ASP A 118 -15.62 -7.21 -0.93
CA ASP A 118 -16.52 -7.58 0.15
C ASP A 118 -17.23 -8.88 -0.27
N ILE A 119 -16.90 -9.97 0.42
CA ILE A 119 -17.51 -11.28 0.20
C ILE A 119 -19.01 -11.20 0.46
N SER A 120 -19.49 -10.23 1.25
CA SER A 120 -20.91 -9.96 1.42
C SER A 120 -21.56 -9.57 0.08
N THR A 121 -20.92 -8.70 -0.71
CA THR A 121 -21.41 -8.27 -2.03
C THR A 121 -21.40 -9.43 -3.03
N ILE A 122 -20.40 -10.32 -2.98
CA ILE A 122 -20.43 -11.56 -3.78
C ILE A 122 -21.60 -12.45 -3.34
N THR A 123 -21.81 -12.61 -2.04
CA THR A 123 -22.88 -13.46 -1.49
C THR A 123 -24.25 -12.89 -1.85
N GLU A 124 -24.44 -11.57 -1.80
CA GLU A 124 -25.65 -10.86 -2.21
C GLU A 124 -25.91 -10.96 -3.72
N MET A 125 -24.88 -11.05 -4.56
CA MET A 125 -25.04 -11.29 -6.00
C MET A 125 -25.27 -12.75 -6.37
N VAL A 126 -24.70 -13.70 -5.62
CA VAL A 126 -24.77 -15.14 -5.92
C VAL A 126 -26.07 -15.77 -5.40
N VAL A 127 -26.61 -15.31 -4.28
CA VAL A 127 -27.85 -15.84 -3.68
C VAL A 127 -29.07 -15.71 -4.61
N PRO A 128 -29.33 -14.57 -5.28
CA PRO A 128 -30.44 -14.45 -6.23
C PRO A 128 -30.26 -15.36 -7.45
N ILE A 129 -29.02 -15.54 -7.94
CA ILE A 129 -28.72 -16.38 -9.11
C ILE A 129 -28.94 -17.86 -8.78
N MET A 130 -28.51 -18.31 -7.60
CA MET A 130 -28.80 -19.67 -7.11
C MET A 130 -30.30 -19.86 -6.84
N GLY A 131 -30.97 -18.86 -6.25
CA GLY A 131 -32.41 -18.89 -6.00
C GLY A 131 -33.23 -18.99 -7.29
N LEU A 132 -32.92 -18.20 -8.31
CA LEU A 132 -33.56 -18.25 -9.62
C LEU A 132 -33.24 -19.56 -10.35
N GLY A 133 -32.01 -20.08 -10.24
CA GLY A 133 -31.64 -21.38 -10.79
C GLY A 133 -32.40 -22.55 -10.14
N MET A 134 -32.58 -22.52 -8.81
CA MET A 134 -33.35 -23.53 -8.09
C MET A 134 -34.84 -23.47 -8.41
N VAL A 135 -35.42 -22.26 -8.50
CA VAL A 135 -36.83 -22.09 -8.92
C VAL A 135 -37.02 -22.55 -10.37
N GLY A 136 -36.07 -22.24 -11.26
CA GLY A 136 -36.09 -22.73 -12.64
C GLY A 136 -36.06 -24.25 -12.74
N MET A 137 -35.24 -24.92 -11.92
CA MET A 137 -35.17 -26.38 -11.86
C MET A 137 -36.41 -27.02 -11.22
N MET A 138 -37.00 -26.40 -10.20
CA MET A 138 -38.26 -26.86 -9.60
C MET A 138 -39.44 -26.74 -10.58
N MET A 139 -39.55 -25.62 -11.28
CA MET A 139 -40.58 -25.40 -12.30
C MET A 139 -40.40 -26.36 -13.48
N ALA A 140 -39.16 -26.63 -13.91
CA ALA A 140 -38.88 -27.63 -14.94
C ALA A 140 -39.21 -29.07 -14.49
N GLY A 141 -38.96 -29.40 -13.22
CA GLY A 141 -39.35 -30.68 -12.62
C GLY A 141 -40.86 -30.86 -12.53
N MET A 142 -41.59 -29.83 -12.10
CA MET A 142 -43.06 -29.85 -12.03
C MET A 142 -43.71 -29.92 -13.42
N ALA A 143 -43.19 -29.18 -14.40
CA ALA A 143 -43.68 -29.23 -15.79
C ALA A 143 -43.47 -30.61 -16.45
N LYS A 144 -42.48 -31.38 -16.01
CA LYS A 144 -42.21 -32.74 -16.51
C LYS A 144 -43.06 -33.82 -15.81
N GLY A 145 -43.57 -33.53 -14.60
CA GLY A 145 -44.48 -34.41 -13.85
C GLY A 145 -45.97 -34.23 -14.18
N MET A 146 -46.32 -33.20 -14.96
CA MET A 146 -47.70 -32.93 -15.42
C MET A 146 -47.99 -33.44 -16.84
N LYS A 147 -47.11 -34.28 -17.42
CA LYS A 147 -47.34 -35.00 -18.68
C LYS A 147 -47.60 -36.48 -18.41
#